data_AF-A0A6V8KL00-F1
#
_entry.id   AF-A0A6V8KL00-F1
#
_cell.length_a   1.000
_cell.length_b   1.000
_cell.length_c   1.000
_cell.angle_alpha   90.00
_cell.angle_beta   90.00
_cell.angle_gamma   90.00
#
_symmetry.space_group_name_H-M   'P 1'
#
loop_
_entity.id
_entity.type
_entity.pdbx_description
1 polymer ?
#
loop_
_entity_poly.entity_id
_entity_poly.type
_entity_poly.pdbx_seq_one_letter_code
_entity_poly.pdbx_strand_id
1 'polypeptide(L)'
;MANVKVERKASLTRKEVAQALSALAAALDAGSKVEVTMAGLEVSVQVPNEVSTEFEIEVDGDEIEIELELKWSTAAPPPPPPRPSRRRGR
;
A
#
# COMPACT_ATOMS: atom_id res chain seq x y z
N MET A 1 8.17 1.68 19.13
CA MET A 1 8.54 1.34 17.73
C MET A 1 8.92 2.64 17.04
N ALA A 2 9.92 2.63 16.15
CA ALA A 2 10.35 3.84 15.46
C ALA A 2 9.35 4.20 14.36
N ASN A 3 8.87 5.45 14.34
CA ASN A 3 8.12 5.97 13.21
C ASN A 3 9.13 6.35 12.12
N VAL A 4 9.06 5.65 10.99
CA VAL A 4 9.86 5.97 9.80
C VAL A 4 8.93 6.63 8.79
N LYS A 5 9.18 7.91 8.48
CA LYS A 5 8.54 8.62 7.37
C LYS A 5 9.60 8.87 6.30
N VAL A 6 9.31 8.45 5.07
CA VAL A 6 10.11 8.78 3.90
C VAL A 6 9.24 9.65 2.99
N GLU A 7 9.68 10.87 2.70
CA GLU A 7 8.95 11.81 1.84
C GLU A 7 9.89 12.33 0.75
N ARG A 8 9.42 12.33 -0.51
CA ARG A 8 10.19 12.86 -1.64
C ARG A 8 9.25 13.59 -2.60
N LYS A 9 9.53 14.88 -2.85
CA LYS A 9 8.85 15.71 -3.85
C LYS A 9 9.76 15.91 -5.06
N ALA A 10 9.26 15.66 -6.27
CA ALA A 10 9.98 15.89 -7.52
C ALA A 10 8.99 16.25 -8.64
N SER A 11 9.38 17.16 -9.52
CA SER A 11 8.64 17.44 -10.75
C SER A 11 9.01 16.40 -11.80
N LEU A 12 8.04 15.59 -12.21
CA LEU A 12 8.22 14.52 -13.19
C LEU A 12 7.40 14.83 -14.45
N THR A 13 7.83 14.31 -15.60
CA THR A 13 7.02 14.31 -16.81
C THR A 13 5.83 13.36 -16.66
N ARG A 14 4.76 13.59 -17.44
CA ARG A 14 3.58 12.70 -17.47
C ARG A 14 3.95 11.23 -17.72
N LYS A 15 4.96 10.97 -18.54
CA LYS A 15 5.43 9.62 -18.86
C LYS A 15 6.11 8.95 -17.66
N GLU A 16 6.97 9.68 -16.96
CA GLU A 16 7.66 9.17 -15.77
C GLU A 16 6.67 8.84 -14.65
N VAL A 17 5.65 9.70 -14.45
CA VAL A 17 4.57 9.43 -13.48
C VAL A 17 3.81 8.15 -13.85
N ALA A 18 3.41 8.00 -15.12
CA ALA A 18 2.69 6.81 -15.58
C ALA A 18 3.51 5.52 -15.39
N GLN A 19 4.82 5.57 -15.65
CA GLN A 19 5.72 4.44 -15.45
C GLN A 19 5.84 4.08 -13.96
N ALA A 20 5.97 5.08 -13.08
CA ALA A 20 6.06 4.87 -11.64
C ALA A 20 4.77 4.26 -11.07
N LEU A 21 3.60 4.78 -11.45
CA LEU A 21 2.31 4.23 -11.03
C LEU A 21 2.10 2.80 -11.54
N SER A 22 2.51 2.50 -12.78
CA SER A 22 2.43 1.15 -13.33
C SER A 22 3.33 0.17 -12.59
N ALA A 23 4.53 0.61 -12.18
CA ALA A 23 5.44 -0.21 -11.38
C ALA A 23 4.89 -0.47 -9.97
N LEU A 24 4.31 0.54 -9.33
CA LEU A 24 3.61 0.39 -8.03
C LEU A 24 2.46 -0.62 -8.15
N ALA A 25 1.62 -0.48 -9.18
CA ALA A 25 0.49 -1.39 -9.41
C ALA A 25 0.96 -2.84 -9.62
N ALA A 26 1.99 -3.05 -10.45
CA ALA A 26 2.55 -4.39 -10.68
C ALA A 26 3.15 -4.99 -9.41
N ALA A 27 3.81 -4.18 -8.58
CA ALA A 27 4.38 -4.65 -7.32
C ALA A 27 3.30 -5.03 -6.29
N LEU A 28 2.21 -4.27 -6.21
CA LEU A 28 1.05 -4.62 -5.37
C LEU A 28 0.41 -5.94 -5.80
N ASP A 29 0.27 -6.18 -7.11
CA ASP A 29 -0.32 -7.41 -7.68
C ASP A 29 0.59 -8.64 -7.47
N ALA A 30 1.92 -8.48 -7.60
CA ALA A 30 2.88 -9.56 -7.37
C ALA A 30 2.89 -10.06 -5.90
N GLY A 31 2.44 -9.23 -4.96
CA GLY A 31 2.16 -9.57 -3.58
C GLY A 31 3.38 -9.71 -2.67
N SER A 32 3.11 -9.81 -1.37
CA SER A 32 4.00 -9.98 -0.20
C SER A 32 5.12 -8.96 -0.01
N LYS A 33 5.88 -8.57 -1.04
CA LYS A 33 6.95 -7.57 -0.94
C LYS A 33 6.88 -6.64 -2.15
N VAL A 34 6.51 -5.40 -1.89
CA VAL A 34 6.45 -4.35 -2.91
C VAL A 34 7.78 -3.62 -2.90
N GLU A 35 8.52 -3.72 -4.00
CA GLU A 35 9.71 -2.92 -4.29
C GLU A 35 9.34 -1.86 -5.33
N VAL A 36 9.24 -0.59 -4.93
CA VAL A 36 8.92 0.50 -5.85
C VAL A 36 10.07 1.47 -5.92
N THR A 37 10.44 1.83 -7.15
CA THR A 37 11.25 3.02 -7.41
C THR A 37 10.33 4.18 -7.79
N MET A 38 10.10 5.14 -6.89
CA MET A 38 9.41 6.40 -7.23
C MET A 38 10.38 7.57 -7.12
N ALA A 39 10.53 8.35 -8.19
CA ALA A 39 11.44 9.50 -8.22
C ALA A 39 12.88 9.19 -7.73
N GLY A 40 13.38 7.98 -8.02
CA GLY A 40 14.70 7.50 -7.60
C GLY A 40 14.79 6.99 -6.15
N LEU A 41 13.67 6.91 -5.44
CA LEU A 41 13.60 6.30 -4.10
C LEU A 41 13.13 4.85 -4.22
N GLU A 42 13.95 3.92 -3.75
CA GLU A 42 13.60 2.51 -3.59
C GLU A 42 12.98 2.26 -2.21
N VAL A 43 11.75 1.77 -2.19
CA VAL A 43 11.04 1.37 -0.96
C VAL A 43 10.65 -0.09 -1.05
N SER A 44 10.93 -0.85 0.01
CA SER A 44 10.55 -2.26 0.15
C SER A 44 9.60 -2.43 1.34
N VAL A 45 8.33 -2.72 1.11
CA VAL A 45 7.32 -2.93 2.16
C VAL A 45 6.52 -4.22 1.96
N GLN A 46 6.14 -4.86 3.07
CA GLN A 46 5.26 -6.02 3.04
C GLN A 46 3.80 -5.58 3.00
N VAL A 47 3.04 -6.06 2.01
CA VAL A 47 1.63 -5.66 1.79
C VAL A 47 0.73 -6.89 1.94
N PRO A 48 -0.30 -6.83 2.81
CA PRO A 48 -1.27 -7.91 2.98
C PRO A 48 -2.29 -7.96 1.84
N ASN A 49 -3.12 -9.01 1.82
CA ASN A 49 -4.15 -9.19 0.79
C ASN A 49 -5.27 -8.13 0.82
N GLU A 50 -5.47 -7.46 1.97
CA GLU A 50 -6.49 -6.42 2.15
C GLU A 50 -5.83 -5.12 2.61
N VAL A 51 -6.12 -4.04 1.88
CA VAL A 51 -5.54 -2.71 2.10
C VAL A 51 -6.67 -1.69 2.13
N SER A 52 -6.71 -0.87 3.17
CA SER A 52 -7.60 0.30 3.20
C SER A 52 -7.05 1.34 2.24
N THR A 53 -7.88 1.77 1.29
CA THR A 53 -7.48 2.65 0.19
C THR A 53 -8.37 3.88 0.18
N GLU A 54 -7.76 5.04 0.06
CA GLU A 54 -8.43 6.33 -0.09
C GLU A 54 -7.88 7.01 -1.36
N PHE A 55 -8.78 7.59 -2.15
CA PHE A 55 -8.44 8.23 -3.42
C PHE A 55 -9.20 9.53 -3.51
N GLU A 56 -8.47 10.62 -3.65
CA GLU A 56 -9.01 11.98 -3.67
C GLU A 56 -8.51 12.72 -4.90
N ILE A 57 -9.40 13.56 -5.44
CA ILE A 57 -9.08 14.49 -6.51
C ILE A 57 -9.60 15.85 -6.07
N GLU A 58 -8.69 16.81 -5.97
CA GLU A 58 -9.01 18.19 -5.64
C GLU A 58 -8.62 19.12 -6.79
N VAL A 59 -9.44 20.16 -6.99
CA VAL A 59 -9.18 21.22 -7.95
C VAL A 59 -9.29 22.54 -7.20
N ASP A 60 -8.19 23.25 -7.06
CA ASP A 60 -8.13 24.57 -6.42
C ASP A 60 -7.44 25.55 -7.37
N GLY A 61 -8.16 26.61 -7.77
CA GLY A 61 -7.67 27.60 -8.73
C GLY A 61 -7.22 26.96 -10.06
N ASP A 62 -5.92 27.08 -10.35
CA ASP A 62 -5.24 26.53 -11.53
C ASP A 62 -4.44 25.25 -11.24
N GLU A 63 -4.61 24.67 -10.04
CA GLU A 63 -3.95 23.44 -9.59
C GLU A 63 -4.93 22.26 -9.55
N ILE A 64 -4.42 21.08 -9.90
CA ILE A 64 -5.11 19.80 -9.75
C ILE A 64 -4.22 18.92 -8.89
N GLU A 65 -4.78 18.39 -7.80
CA GLU A 65 -4.12 17.43 -6.92
C GLU A 65 -4.82 16.08 -6.99
N ILE A 66 -4.02 15.01 -7.02
CA ILE A 66 -4.51 13.63 -7.00
C ILE A 66 -3.73 12.92 -5.90
N GLU A 67 -4.44 12.45 -4.89
CA GLU A 67 -3.87 11.68 -3.79
C GLU A 67 -4.32 10.22 -3.84
N LEU A 68 -3.40 9.32 -3.53
CA LEU A 68 -3.68 7.89 -3.34
C LEU A 68 -3.03 7.46 -2.03
N GLU A 69 -3.85 7.17 -1.03
CA GLU A 69 -3.39 6.71 0.27
C GLU A 69 -3.71 5.23 0.48
N LEU A 70 -2.71 4.47 0.93
CA LEU A 70 -2.80 3.04 1.22
C LEU A 70 -2.41 2.78 2.68
N LYS A 71 -3.31 2.18 3.45
CA LYS A 71 -3.12 1.90 4.88
C LYS A 71 -3.35 0.42 5.18
N TRP A 72 -2.43 -0.17 5.94
CA TRP A 72 -2.58 -1.53 6.46
C TRP A 72 -1.86 -1.72 7.79
N SER A 73 -2.27 -2.75 8.53
CA SER A 73 -1.64 -3.13 9.79
C SER A 73 -0.46 -4.07 9.56
N THR A 74 0.62 -3.87 10.31
CA THR A 74 1.76 -4.80 10.38
C THR A 74 1.66 -5.77 11.57
N ALA A 75 0.57 -5.70 12.34
CA ALA A 75 0.32 -6.61 13.45
C ALA A 75 -0.02 -8.03 12.92
N ALA A 76 0.36 -9.06 13.68
CA ALA A 76 -0.02 -10.42 13.35
C ALA A 76 -1.56 -10.57 13.35
N PRO A 77 -2.14 -11.31 12.38
CA PRO A 77 -3.57 -11.58 12.38
C PRO A 77 -3.96 -12.32 13.66
N PRO A 78 -5.17 -12.09 14.21
CA PRO A 78 -5.62 -12.77 15.42
C PRO A 78 -5.62 -14.30 15.20
N PRO A 79 -5.31 -15.09 16.24
CA PRO A 79 -5.35 -16.54 16.12
C PRO A 79 -6.76 -17.00 15.70
N PRO A 80 -6.86 -18.04 14.86
CA PRO A 80 -8.17 -18.57 14.45
C PRO A 80 -8.97 -19.01 15.70
N PRO A 81 -10.31 -18.90 15.67
CA PRO A 81 -11.13 -19.32 16.79
C PRO A 81 -10.89 -20.79 17.12
N PRO A 82 -10.92 -21.20 18.41
CA PRO A 82 -10.72 -22.58 18.79
C PRO A 82 -11.76 -23.46 18.10
N ARG A 83 -11.31 -24.54 17.46
CA ARG A 83 -12.20 -25.50 16.81
C ARG A 83 -13.18 -26.06 17.85
N PRO A 84 -14.49 -26.08 17.59
CA PRO A 84 -15.45 -26.63 18.54
C PRO A 84 -15.08 -28.08 18.84
N SER A 85 -14.86 -28.39 20.12
CA SER A 85 -14.57 -29.74 20.56
C SER A 85 -15.74 -30.63 20.16
N ARG A 86 -15.50 -31.53 19.20
CA ARG A 86 -16.48 -32.52 18.78
C ARG A 86 -16.70 -33.45 19.98
N ARG A 87 -17.73 -33.16 20.80
CA ARG A 87 -18.19 -34.06 21.85
C ARG A 87 -18.48 -35.40 21.18
N ARG A 88 -17.64 -36.40 21.44
CA ARG A 88 -17.91 -37.78 21.07
C ARG A 88 -19.15 -38.19 21.86
N GLY A 89 -20.29 -38.25 21.16
CA GLY A 89 -21.51 -38.85 21.67
C GLY A 89 -21.23 -40.28 22.08
N ARG A 90 -21.76 -40.64 23.25
CA ARG A 90 -21.61 -41.90 23.94
C ARG A 90 -22.72 -42.86 23.52
#